data_AF-A0A183D9Y0-F1
#
_entry.id   AF-A0A183D9Y0-F1
#
_cell.length_a   1.000
_cell.length_b   1.000
_cell.length_c   1.000
_cell.angle_alpha   90.00
_cell.angle_beta   90.00
_cell.angle_gamma   90.00
#
_symmetry.space_group_name_H-M   'P 1'
#
loop_
_entity.id
_entity.type
_entity.pdbx_description
1 polymer ?
#
loop_
_entity_poly.entity_id
_entity_poly.type
_entity_poly.pdbx_seq_one_letter_code
_entity_poly.pdbx_strand_id
1 'polypeptide(L)'
;MRDAIALARQWAEMDDGDLAKIDSSRYNSLSTLQKVKVLDHLRLASNALSHEKLAHLDKVNKFSKAGNYDILSSWIQLGLKNYWEDIIPLALDFVTKQGRLKYVRPIYNAGRAIETFMKNAPYMHPITVSTVSKLIPK
;
A
#
# COMPACT_ATOMS: atom_id res chain seq x y z
N MET A 1 3.55 -20.42 -1.86
CA MET A 1 4.38 -19.27 -1.40
C MET A 1 5.45 -18.86 -2.41
N ARG A 2 6.22 -19.79 -3.01
CA ARG A 2 7.26 -19.47 -4.01
C ARG A 2 6.76 -18.62 -5.18
N ASP A 3 5.56 -18.89 -5.69
CA ASP A 3 5.01 -18.18 -6.86
C ASP A 3 4.75 -16.69 -6.61
N ALA A 4 4.32 -16.33 -5.40
CA ALA A 4 4.09 -14.94 -5.02
C ALA A 4 5.41 -14.16 -4.95
N ILE A 5 6.46 -14.79 -4.43
CA ILE A 5 7.81 -14.19 -4.35
C ILE A 5 8.39 -14.03 -5.76
N ALA A 6 8.24 -15.06 -6.61
CA ALA A 6 8.71 -15.01 -7.98
C ALA A 6 8.01 -13.90 -8.79
N LEU A 7 6.69 -13.73 -8.62
CA LEU A 7 5.96 -12.63 -9.26
C LEU A 7 6.41 -11.26 -8.75
N ALA A 8 6.58 -11.10 -7.43
CA ALA A 8 7.06 -9.85 -6.86
C ALA A 8 8.46 -9.46 -7.35
N ARG A 9 9.39 -10.43 -7.43
CA ARG A 9 10.73 -10.20 -7.98
C ARG A 9 10.69 -9.80 -9.44
N GLN A 10 9.90 -10.53 -10.24
CA GLN A 10 9.71 -10.21 -11.66
C GLN A 10 9.24 -8.75 -11.84
N TRP A 11 8.25 -8.29 -11.07
CA TRP A 11 7.77 -6.91 -11.16
C TRP A 11 8.79 -5.88 -10.64
N ALA A 12 9.55 -6.22 -9.59
CA ALA A 12 10.57 -5.34 -9.05
C ALA A 12 11.75 -5.13 -10.02
N GLU A 13 12.19 -6.20 -10.68
CA GLU A 13 13.36 -6.23 -11.56
C GLU A 13 13.07 -5.78 -12.99
N MET A 14 11.80 -5.72 -13.40
CA MET A 14 11.41 -5.31 -14.75
C MET A 14 11.68 -3.83 -14.99
N ASP A 15 12.24 -3.47 -16.15
CA ASP A 15 12.42 -2.08 -16.54
C ASP A 15 11.12 -1.40 -16.97
N ASP A 16 11.09 -0.07 -16.90
CA ASP A 16 9.89 0.70 -17.21
C ASP A 16 9.48 0.61 -18.70
N GLY A 17 10.43 0.32 -19.59
CA GLY A 17 10.15 0.03 -21.02
C GLY A 17 9.36 -1.26 -21.24
N ASP A 18 9.32 -2.15 -20.26
CA ASP A 18 8.68 -3.46 -20.33
C ASP A 18 7.36 -3.54 -19.57
N LEU A 19 6.87 -2.44 -18.99
CA LEU A 19 5.63 -2.42 -18.20
C LEU A 19 4.42 -2.98 -18.96
N ALA A 20 4.35 -2.78 -20.28
CA ALA A 20 3.28 -3.32 -21.12
C ALA A 20 3.16 -4.85 -21.07
N LYS A 21 4.23 -5.56 -20.67
CA LYS A 21 4.24 -7.02 -20.48
C LYS A 21 3.61 -7.45 -19.14
N ILE A 22 3.38 -6.52 -18.22
CA ILE A 22 2.70 -6.81 -16.96
C ILE A 22 1.20 -6.87 -17.19
N ASP A 23 0.62 -8.05 -17.00
CA ASP A 23 -0.82 -8.29 -16.95
C ASP A 23 -1.29 -8.78 -15.56
N SER A 24 -2.60 -8.92 -15.41
CA SER A 24 -3.22 -9.38 -14.14
C SER A 24 -3.49 -10.89 -14.07
N SER A 25 -3.22 -11.65 -15.12
CA SER A 25 -3.57 -13.08 -15.22
C SER A 25 -2.89 -13.90 -14.10
N ARG A 26 -1.57 -13.75 -13.97
CA ARG A 26 -0.77 -14.45 -12.96
C ARG A 26 -1.07 -13.97 -11.55
N TYR A 27 -1.40 -12.69 -11.38
CA TYR A 27 -1.80 -12.18 -10.07
C TYR A 27 -3.18 -12.72 -9.66
N ASN A 28 -4.13 -12.77 -10.61
CA ASN A 28 -5.50 -13.16 -10.34
C ASN A 28 -5.66 -14.64 -9.95
N SER A 29 -4.80 -15.51 -10.49
CA SER A 29 -4.77 -16.94 -10.15
C SER A 29 -4.24 -17.23 -8.73
N LEU A 30 -3.62 -16.26 -8.07
CA LEU A 30 -3.13 -16.42 -6.69
C LEU A 30 -4.27 -16.35 -5.67
N SER A 31 -4.12 -17.12 -4.58
CA SER A 31 -4.97 -16.96 -3.39
C SER A 31 -4.82 -15.56 -2.77
N THR A 32 -5.81 -15.12 -1.99
CA THR A 32 -5.77 -13.82 -1.28
C THR A 32 -4.50 -13.66 -0.44
N LEU A 33 -4.07 -14.71 0.27
CA LEU A 33 -2.85 -14.67 1.07
C LEU A 33 -1.60 -14.48 0.20
N GLN A 34 -1.52 -15.17 -0.94
CA GLN A 34 -0.43 -15.00 -1.89
C GLN A 34 -0.43 -13.61 -2.52
N LYS A 35 -1.60 -13.05 -2.85
CA LYS A 35 -1.77 -11.69 -3.37
C LYS A 35 -1.21 -10.64 -2.42
N VAL A 36 -1.54 -10.73 -1.12
CA VAL A 36 -0.95 -9.86 -0.09
C VAL A 36 0.56 -10.04 -0.02
N LYS A 37 1.06 -11.29 -0.13
CA LYS A 37 2.50 -11.57 -0.12
C LYS A 37 3.25 -10.97 -1.30
N VAL A 38 2.66 -10.90 -2.49
CA VAL A 38 3.28 -10.21 -3.63
C VAL A 38 3.57 -8.74 -3.26
N LEU A 39 2.57 -8.05 -2.72
CA LEU A 39 2.68 -6.64 -2.33
C LEU A 39 3.66 -6.43 -1.16
N ASP A 40 3.64 -7.32 -0.17
CA ASP A 40 4.59 -7.27 0.94
C ASP A 40 6.04 -7.45 0.43
N HIS A 41 6.28 -8.38 -0.49
CA HIS A 41 7.61 -8.61 -1.05
C HIS A 41 8.06 -7.44 -1.94
N LEU A 42 7.17 -6.84 -2.73
CA LEU A 42 7.47 -5.60 -3.45
C LEU A 42 7.85 -4.46 -2.49
N ARG A 43 7.13 -4.32 -1.37
CA ARG A 43 7.45 -3.32 -0.36
C ARG A 43 8.80 -3.58 0.32
N LEU A 44 9.25 -4.83 0.41
CA LEU A 44 10.55 -5.19 0.96
C LEU A 44 11.69 -5.16 -0.08
N ALA A 45 11.39 -4.97 -1.36
CA ALA A 45 12.43 -4.85 -2.39
C ALA A 45 13.34 -3.64 -2.10
N SER A 46 14.64 -3.82 -2.33
CA SER A 46 15.65 -2.78 -2.09
C SER A 46 15.48 -1.58 -3.02
N ASN A 47 15.02 -1.83 -4.24
CA ASN A 47 14.84 -0.80 -5.26
C ASN A 47 13.48 -0.10 -5.08
N ALA A 48 13.48 1.22 -5.20
CA ALA A 48 12.25 1.98 -5.33
C ALA A 48 11.58 1.65 -6.67
N LEU A 49 10.26 1.51 -6.66
CA LEU A 49 9.47 1.37 -7.87
C LEU A 49 9.16 2.77 -8.41
N SER A 50 9.29 2.98 -9.71
CA SER A 50 8.90 4.22 -10.35
C SER A 50 7.39 4.46 -10.24
N HIS A 51 6.98 5.73 -10.32
CA HIS A 51 5.56 6.09 -10.27
C HIS A 51 4.79 5.54 -11.48
N GLU A 52 5.42 5.46 -12.65
CA GLU A 52 4.85 4.83 -13.84
C GLU A 52 4.54 3.35 -13.62
N LYS A 53 5.48 2.61 -13.00
CA LYS A 53 5.28 1.20 -12.65
C LYS A 53 4.15 1.03 -11.64
N LEU A 54 4.07 1.88 -10.62
CA LEU A 54 2.99 1.83 -9.63
C LEU A 54 1.63 2.10 -10.28
N ALA A 55 1.54 3.13 -11.14
CA ALA A 55 0.33 3.44 -11.87
C ALA A 55 -0.10 2.30 -12.80
N HIS A 56 0.85 1.67 -13.51
CA HIS A 56 0.56 0.53 -14.36
C HIS A 56 0.10 -0.70 -13.56
N LEU A 57 0.77 -1.00 -12.46
CA LEU A 57 0.38 -2.08 -11.54
C LEU A 57 -1.04 -1.89 -10.99
N ASP A 58 -1.40 -0.66 -10.64
CA ASP A 58 -2.76 -0.34 -10.20
C ASP A 58 -3.77 -0.48 -11.32
N LYS A 59 -3.43 0.00 -12.53
CA LYS A 59 -4.31 -0.09 -13.70
C LYS A 59 -4.66 -1.54 -14.03
N VAL A 60 -3.67 -2.43 -14.05
CA VAL A 60 -3.88 -3.83 -14.47
C VAL A 60 -4.51 -4.67 -13.36
N ASN A 61 -4.12 -4.48 -12.10
CA ASN A 61 -4.59 -5.32 -10.99
C ASN A 61 -5.72 -4.68 -10.14
N LYS A 62 -6.02 -3.40 -10.34
CA LYS A 62 -7.07 -2.63 -9.64
C LYS A 62 -6.89 -2.61 -8.12
N PHE A 63 -5.66 -2.42 -7.64
CA PHE A 63 -5.34 -2.48 -6.21
C PHE A 63 -6.05 -1.39 -5.39
N SER A 64 -6.13 -0.17 -5.93
CA SER A 64 -6.83 0.96 -5.31
C SER A 64 -8.33 0.74 -5.17
N LYS A 65 -8.89 -0.25 -5.89
CA LYS A 65 -10.31 -0.64 -5.84
C LYS A 65 -10.51 -2.01 -5.18
N ALA A 66 -9.47 -2.55 -4.54
CA ALA A 66 -9.56 -3.86 -3.89
C ALA A 66 -10.52 -3.81 -2.69
N GLY A 67 -11.55 -4.66 -2.71
CA GLY A 67 -12.48 -4.81 -1.58
C GLY A 67 -11.86 -5.52 -0.35
N ASN A 68 -10.71 -6.17 -0.53
CA ASN A 68 -9.98 -6.81 0.56
C ASN A 68 -9.04 -5.80 1.24
N TYR A 69 -9.29 -5.51 2.52
CA TYR A 69 -8.52 -4.53 3.28
C TYR A 69 -7.04 -4.88 3.50
N ASP A 70 -6.67 -6.17 3.50
CA ASP A 70 -5.25 -6.56 3.60
C ASP A 70 -4.49 -6.23 2.31
N ILE A 71 -5.11 -6.46 1.15
CA ILE A 71 -4.56 -6.09 -0.16
C ILE A 71 -4.46 -4.56 -0.25
N LEU A 72 -5.56 -3.86 0.05
CA LEU A 72 -5.64 -2.40 -0.03
C LEU A 72 -4.61 -1.73 0.88
N SER A 73 -4.51 -2.18 2.13
CA SER A 73 -3.50 -1.68 3.08
C SER A 73 -2.08 -1.92 2.60
N SER A 74 -1.78 -3.10 2.07
CA SER A 74 -0.42 -3.40 1.58
C SER A 74 -0.06 -2.57 0.36
N TRP A 75 -1.02 -2.31 -0.53
CA TRP A 75 -0.88 -1.42 -1.68
C TRP A 75 -0.62 0.04 -1.26
N ILE A 76 -1.41 0.56 -0.32
CA ILE A 76 -1.23 1.91 0.22
C ILE A 76 0.17 2.07 0.80
N GLN A 77 0.61 1.12 1.62
CA GLN A 77 1.95 1.14 2.22
C GLN A 77 3.06 1.09 1.17
N LEU A 78 2.87 0.34 0.07
CA LEU A 78 3.83 0.29 -1.03
C LEU A 78 3.89 1.64 -1.76
N GLY A 79 2.76 2.27 -2.06
CA GLY A 79 2.73 3.59 -2.69
C GLY A 79 3.41 4.66 -1.81
N LEU A 80 3.09 4.68 -0.52
CA LEU A 80 3.69 5.61 0.43
C LEU A 80 5.21 5.43 0.58
N LYS A 81 5.70 4.18 0.59
CA LYS A 81 7.15 3.89 0.62
C LYS A 81 7.88 4.51 -0.59
N ASN A 82 7.24 4.53 -1.75
CA ASN A 82 7.83 5.03 -3.00
C ASN A 82 7.48 6.51 -3.28
N TYR A 83 6.96 7.24 -2.27
CA TYR A 83 6.59 8.65 -2.40
C TYR A 83 5.61 8.93 -3.56
N TRP A 84 4.76 7.97 -3.90
CA TRP A 84 3.80 8.10 -4.99
C TRP A 84 2.59 8.91 -4.55
N GLU A 85 2.44 10.13 -5.05
CA GLU A 85 1.46 11.10 -4.52
C GLU A 85 0.00 10.69 -4.77
N ASP A 86 -0.27 10.00 -5.88
CA ASP A 86 -1.63 9.58 -6.25
C ASP A 86 -2.24 8.61 -5.23
N ILE A 87 -1.43 7.96 -4.39
CA ILE A 87 -1.92 7.07 -3.33
C ILE A 87 -2.45 7.84 -2.11
N ILE A 88 -2.11 9.12 -1.97
CA ILE A 88 -2.39 9.89 -0.75
C ILE A 88 -3.90 9.99 -0.48
N PRO A 89 -4.76 10.37 -1.44
CA PRO A 89 -6.20 10.45 -1.19
C PRO A 89 -6.79 9.12 -0.71
N LEU A 90 -6.33 8.00 -1.30
CA LEU A 90 -6.74 6.66 -0.90
C LEU A 90 -6.26 6.29 0.51
N ALA A 91 -5.01 6.63 0.84
CA ALA A 91 -4.45 6.39 2.17
C ALA A 91 -5.25 7.13 3.25
N LEU A 92 -5.61 8.39 2.98
CA LEU A 92 -6.42 9.22 3.88
C LEU A 92 -7.84 8.67 4.03
N ASP A 93 -8.52 8.34 2.93
CA ASP A 93 -9.85 7.72 2.98
C ASP A 93 -9.83 6.39 3.77
N PHE A 94 -8.80 5.57 3.57
CA PHE A 94 -8.67 4.28 4.24
C PHE A 94 -8.50 4.41 5.76
N VAL A 95 -7.67 5.34 6.25
CA VAL A 95 -7.47 5.53 7.71
C VAL A 95 -8.67 6.17 8.41
N THR A 96 -9.51 6.91 7.69
CA THR A 96 -10.75 7.48 8.25
C THR A 96 -11.85 6.42 8.36
N LYS A 97 -11.94 5.50 7.40
CA LYS A 97 -12.93 4.41 7.41
C LYS A 97 -12.54 3.24 8.30
N GLN A 98 -11.25 3.03 8.54
CA GLN A 98 -10.78 1.86 9.27
C GLN A 98 -9.82 2.19 10.42
N GLY A 99 -10.30 2.04 11.65
CA GLY A 99 -9.55 2.37 12.88
C GLY A 99 -8.57 1.32 13.40
N ARG A 100 -8.39 0.18 12.70
CA ARG A 100 -7.52 -0.92 13.16
C ARG A 100 -6.05 -0.51 13.09
N LEU A 101 -5.36 -0.55 14.23
CA LEU A 101 -3.96 -0.12 14.35
C LEU A 101 -3.00 -0.76 13.34
N LYS A 102 -3.24 -2.02 12.95
CA LYS A 102 -2.48 -2.72 11.89
C LYS A 102 -2.36 -1.90 10.60
N TYR A 103 -3.40 -1.13 10.28
CA TYR A 103 -3.53 -0.37 9.04
C TYR A 103 -3.21 1.10 9.23
N VAL A 104 -3.63 1.66 10.35
CA VAL A 104 -3.53 3.08 10.65
C VAL A 104 -2.08 3.48 11.00
N ARG A 105 -1.37 2.62 11.73
CA ARG A 105 -0.03 2.90 12.25
C ARG A 105 1.02 3.16 11.14
N PRO A 106 1.14 2.31 10.10
CA PRO A 106 2.15 2.51 9.07
C PRO A 106 1.89 3.76 8.21
N ILE A 107 0.62 4.11 7.99
CA ILE A 107 0.23 5.22 7.12
C ILE A 107 0.58 6.57 7.76
N TYR A 108 0.30 6.75 9.05
CA TYR A 108 0.64 8.00 9.74
C TYR A 108 2.14 8.20 9.96
N ASN A 109 2.93 7.11 10.02
CA ASN A 109 4.39 7.20 10.09
C ASN A 109 5.03 7.77 8.81
N ALA A 110 4.32 7.78 7.68
CA ALA A 110 4.81 8.33 6.41
C ALA A 110 4.71 9.87 6.31
N GLY A 111 4.38 10.57 7.40
CA GLY A 111 4.47 12.04 7.54
C GLY A 111 3.36 12.84 6.83
N ARG A 112 2.88 12.41 5.66
CA ARG A 112 1.88 13.17 4.87
C ARG A 112 0.44 13.06 5.36
N ALA A 113 0.18 12.26 6.39
CA ALA A 113 -1.15 12.03 6.93
C ALA A 113 -1.40 12.71 8.29
N ILE A 114 -0.44 13.49 8.82
CA ILE A 114 -0.55 14.12 10.16
C ILE A 114 -1.71 15.11 10.25
N GLU A 115 -1.90 15.99 9.27
CA GLU A 115 -3.02 16.95 9.28
C GLU A 115 -4.38 16.24 9.26
N THR A 116 -4.48 15.18 8.46
CA THR A 116 -5.70 14.38 8.37
C THR A 116 -5.93 13.57 9.64
N PHE A 117 -4.86 13.11 10.30
CA PHE A 117 -4.96 12.51 11.63
C PHE A 117 -5.57 13.49 12.62
N MET A 118 -5.03 14.71 12.72
CA MET A 118 -5.50 15.70 13.68
C MET A 118 -6.98 16.06 13.46
N LYS A 119 -7.40 16.19 12.19
CA LYS A 119 -8.82 16.42 11.84
C LYS A 119 -9.73 15.26 12.26
N ASN A 120 -9.27 14.02 12.16
CA ASN A 120 -10.09 12.83 12.41
C ASN A 120 -9.93 12.22 13.81
N ALA A 121 -8.91 12.62 14.56
CA ALA A 121 -8.60 12.10 15.89
C ALA A 121 -9.80 12.12 16.87
N PRO A 122 -10.67 13.15 16.90
CA PRO A 122 -11.85 13.16 17.78
C PRO A 122 -12.85 12.03 17.51
N TYR A 123 -12.87 11.49 16.28
CA TYR A 123 -13.79 10.45 15.85
C TYR A 123 -13.16 9.04 15.88
N MET A 124 -11.88 8.93 16.22
CA MET A 124 -11.15 7.67 16.28
C MET A 124 -11.21 7.03 17.67
N HIS A 125 -11.02 5.71 17.73
CA HIS A 125 -10.91 5.01 19.00
C HIS A 125 -9.75 5.58 19.84
N PRO A 126 -9.92 5.87 21.14
CA PRO A 126 -8.91 6.54 21.97
C PRO A 126 -7.53 5.87 21.96
N ILE A 127 -7.49 4.53 21.92
CA ILE A 127 -6.23 3.77 21.84
C ILE A 127 -5.52 3.99 20.49
N THR A 128 -6.28 4.12 19.40
CA THR A 128 -5.74 4.43 18.07
C THR A 128 -5.11 5.81 18.07
N VAL A 129 -5.82 6.81 18.61
CA VAL A 129 -5.31 8.18 18.76
C VAL A 129 -4.03 8.18 19.59
N SER A 130 -4.06 7.58 20.79
CA SER A 130 -2.91 7.52 21.70
C SER A 130 -1.67 6.88 21.06
N THR A 131 -1.86 5.82 20.25
CA THR A 131 -0.75 5.12 19.58
C THR A 131 -0.20 5.92 18.41
N VAL A 132 -1.07 6.53 17.61
CA VAL A 132 -0.66 7.30 16.42
C VAL A 132 0.00 8.61 16.83
N SER A 133 -0.53 9.32 17.83
CA SER A 133 0.07 10.56 18.33
C SER A 133 1.51 10.38 18.80
N LYS A 134 1.91 9.18 19.23
CA LYS A 134 3.30 8.87 19.62
C LYS A 134 4.26 8.72 18.44
N LEU A 135 3.75 8.60 17.21
CA LEU A 135 4.53 8.40 15.99
C LEU A 135 4.77 9.71 15.23
N ILE A 136 4.05 10.76 15.61
CA ILE A 136 4.18 12.08 15.01
C ILE A 136 5.37 12.76 15.69
N PRO A 137 6.44 13.12 14.95
CA PRO A 137 7.55 13.87 15.52
C PRO A 137 7.04 15.21 16.08
N LYS A 138 7.52 15.56 17.28
CA LYS A 138 7.17 16.81 17.99
C LYS A 138 7.94 18.00 17.46
#